data_AF-A0A3D3JRM4-F1
#
_entry.id   AF-A0A3D3JRM4-F1
#
_cell.length_a   1.000
_cell.length_b   1.000
_cell.length_c   1.000
_cell.angle_alpha   90.00
_cell.angle_beta   90.00
_cell.angle_gamma   90.00
#
_symmetry.space_group_name_H-M   'P 1'
#
loop_
_entity.id
_entity.type
_entity.pdbx_description
1 polymer ?
#
loop_
_entity_poly.entity_id
_entity_poly.type
_entity_poly.pdbx_seq_one_letter_code
_entity_poly.pdbx_strand_id
1 'polypeptide(L)'
;MSYAQGQKITCPHCGAEAFVKLEAIMDGWTKTDEVAACSDCNGALDDTDSSHTSDPAGLSAFLGTEKAVPVQVIDDSGKIGFCRDCVSYAEHPFAIRCMLHNRVIEPMDSCSDYDERKDGT
;
A
#
# COMPACT_ATOMS: atom_id res chain seq x y z
N MET A 1 -21.77 26.67 -8.84
CA MET A 1 -21.30 25.66 -9.81
C MET A 1 -20.45 24.71 -9.00
N SER A 2 -20.92 23.51 -8.70
CA SER A 2 -20.15 22.58 -7.89
C SER A 2 -19.01 21.99 -8.73
N TYR A 3 -17.78 22.13 -8.25
CA TYR A 3 -16.60 21.56 -8.89
C TYR A 3 -16.30 20.16 -8.31
N ALA A 4 -16.08 19.16 -9.15
CA ALA A 4 -15.69 17.83 -8.68
C ALA A 4 -14.16 17.71 -8.57
N GLN A 5 -13.66 16.95 -7.61
CA GLN A 5 -12.24 16.63 -7.48
C GLN A 5 -11.70 16.05 -8.81
N GLY A 6 -10.62 16.63 -9.33
CA GLY A 6 -9.99 16.18 -10.58
C GLY A 6 -10.74 16.57 -11.86
N GLN A 7 -11.75 17.43 -11.79
CA GLN A 7 -12.40 18.01 -12.98
C GLN A 7 -11.43 18.94 -13.72
N LYS A 8 -11.38 18.83 -15.05
CA LYS A 8 -10.66 19.76 -15.92
C LYS A 8 -11.44 21.06 -16.04
N ILE A 9 -10.80 22.17 -15.71
CA ILE A 9 -11.39 23.50 -15.80
C ILE A 9 -10.39 24.49 -16.42
N THR A 10 -10.91 25.51 -17.08
CA THR A 10 -10.10 26.70 -17.40
C THR A 10 -10.17 27.63 -16.21
N CYS A 11 -9.05 27.85 -15.53
CA CYS A 11 -9.03 28.65 -14.31
C CYS A 11 -9.33 30.13 -14.61
N PRO A 12 -10.30 30.77 -13.92
CA PRO A 12 -10.58 32.20 -14.10
C PRO A 12 -9.47 33.12 -13.54
N HIS A 13 -8.60 32.60 -12.67
CA HIS A 13 -7.52 33.37 -12.05
C HIS A 13 -6.25 33.41 -12.91
N CYS A 14 -5.85 32.28 -13.51
CA CYS A 14 -4.61 32.20 -14.29
C CYS A 14 -4.82 31.94 -15.79
N GLY A 15 -6.04 31.61 -16.24
CA GLY A 15 -6.35 31.35 -17.65
C GLY A 15 -5.81 30.03 -18.21
N ALA A 16 -5.12 29.22 -17.41
CA ALA A 16 -4.59 27.92 -17.81
C ALA A 16 -5.63 26.79 -17.67
N GLU A 17 -5.44 25.70 -18.42
CA GLU A 17 -6.15 24.45 -18.23
C GLU A 17 -5.59 23.73 -17.00
N ALA A 18 -6.38 23.66 -15.94
CA ALA A 18 -5.97 23.14 -14.65
C ALA A 18 -6.95 22.07 -14.15
N PHE A 19 -6.55 21.36 -13.10
CA PHE A 19 -7.40 20.42 -12.39
C PHE A 19 -7.87 21.02 -11.06
N VAL A 20 -9.12 20.69 -10.69
CA VAL A 20 -9.67 21.07 -9.39
C VAL A 20 -9.04 20.22 -8.28
N LYS A 21 -8.46 20.88 -7.28
CA LYS A 21 -7.96 20.29 -6.05
C LYS A 21 -8.84 20.76 -4.88
N LEU A 22 -9.42 19.84 -4.13
CA LEU A 22 -10.13 20.14 -2.89
C LEU A 22 -9.11 20.29 -1.75
N GLU A 23 -9.04 21.47 -1.18
CA GLU A 23 -8.27 21.75 0.03
C GLU A 23 -9.21 21.75 1.23
N ALA A 24 -8.94 20.86 2.18
CA ALA A 24 -9.66 20.81 3.45
C ALA A 24 -9.14 21.94 4.35
N ILE A 25 -10.00 22.91 4.66
CA ILE A 25 -9.73 23.89 5.70
C ILE A 25 -9.94 23.19 7.04
N MET A 26 -8.89 23.16 7.86
CA MET A 26 -8.93 22.59 9.21
C MET A 26 -8.88 23.70 10.25
N ASP A 27 -9.79 23.64 11.23
CA ASP A 27 -9.67 24.41 12.48
C ASP A 27 -9.20 23.44 13.58
N GLY A 28 -7.90 23.52 13.91
CA GLY A 28 -7.25 22.57 14.81
C GLY A 28 -7.21 21.14 14.25
N TRP A 29 -7.96 20.21 14.88
CA TRP A 29 -8.05 18.79 14.49
C TRP A 29 -9.37 18.45 13.78
N THR A 30 -10.23 19.44 13.57
CA THR A 30 -11.55 19.28 12.96
C THR A 30 -11.54 19.91 11.58
N LYS A 31 -11.97 19.15 10.58
CA LYS A 31 -12.16 19.63 9.21
C LYS A 31 -13.44 20.47 9.17
N THR A 32 -13.28 21.76 8.88
CA THR A 32 -14.36 22.74 8.96
C THR A 32 -15.06 22.89 7.62
N ASP A 33 -14.31 23.06 6.54
CA ASP A 33 -14.85 23.28 5.20
C ASP A 33 -13.93 22.69 4.12
N GLU A 34 -14.47 22.50 2.92
CA GLU A 34 -13.73 22.11 1.73
C GLU A 34 -13.82 23.22 0.69
N VAL A 35 -12.66 23.73 0.26
CA VAL A 35 -12.59 24.75 -0.81
C VAL A 35 -11.94 24.13 -2.02
N ALA A 36 -12.58 24.29 -3.19
CA ALA A 36 -11.97 23.94 -4.46
C ALA A 36 -10.91 24.98 -4.82
N ALA A 37 -9.71 24.53 -5.18
CA ALA A 37 -8.60 25.37 -5.60
C ALA A 37 -8.05 24.91 -6.97
N CYS A 38 -7.54 25.86 -7.74
CA CYS A 38 -6.81 25.57 -8.97
C CYS A 38 -5.47 24.91 -8.67
N SER A 39 -5.13 23.82 -9.38
CA SER A 39 -3.84 23.12 -9.23
C SER A 39 -2.61 23.99 -9.49
N ASP A 40 -2.73 25.02 -10.32
CA ASP A 40 -1.56 25.74 -10.85
C ASP A 40 -1.32 27.06 -10.12
N CYS A 41 -2.37 27.84 -9.87
CA CYS A 41 -2.26 29.16 -9.23
C CYS A 41 -2.79 29.19 -7.80
N ASN A 42 -3.30 28.07 -7.28
CA ASN A 42 -3.90 27.94 -5.95
C ASN A 42 -5.03 28.95 -5.66
N GLY A 43 -5.63 29.52 -6.71
CA GLY A 43 -6.78 30.43 -6.58
C GLY A 43 -8.02 29.65 -6.15
N ALA A 44 -8.72 30.15 -5.13
CA ALA A 44 -9.96 29.57 -4.67
C ALA A 44 -11.05 29.69 -5.75
N LEU A 45 -11.80 28.60 -5.92
CA LEU A 45 -12.92 28.44 -6.83
C LEU A 45 -14.13 28.17 -5.92
N ASP A 46 -15.14 29.02 -5.99
CA ASP A 46 -16.24 29.00 -5.02
C ASP A 46 -16.94 27.62 -4.91
N ASP A 47 -17.16 27.28 -3.64
CA ASP A 47 -17.94 26.23 -2.97
C ASP A 47 -18.24 24.92 -3.70
N THR A 48 -17.74 23.87 -3.08
CA THR A 48 -18.14 22.49 -3.29
C THR A 48 -18.99 22.03 -2.12
N ASP A 49 -20.27 21.73 -2.38
CA ASP A 49 -21.16 21.06 -1.43
C ASP A 49 -20.55 19.69 -1.07
N SER A 50 -19.86 19.59 0.07
CA SER A 50 -19.27 18.35 0.57
C SER A 50 -20.33 17.51 1.28
N SER A 51 -21.28 16.92 0.55
CA SER A 51 -22.21 15.93 1.14
C SER A 51 -21.57 14.54 1.14
N HIS A 52 -20.67 14.28 2.10
CA HIS A 52 -20.17 12.93 2.35
C HIS A 52 -21.07 12.23 3.39
N THR A 53 -21.95 11.34 2.93
CA THR A 53 -22.66 10.40 3.82
C THR A 53 -21.68 9.31 4.23
N SER A 54 -21.13 9.40 5.44
CA SER A 54 -20.30 8.34 6.00
C SER A 54 -21.20 7.18 6.45
N ASP A 55 -21.24 6.09 5.68
CA ASP A 55 -21.87 4.85 6.12
C ASP A 55 -20.89 4.05 7.00
N PRO A 56 -21.10 3.97 8.33
CA PRO A 56 -20.21 3.22 9.22
C PRO A 56 -20.28 1.70 8.99
N ALA A 57 -21.23 1.23 8.19
CA ALA A 57 -21.43 -0.18 7.87
C ALA A 57 -20.33 -0.78 6.98
N GLY A 58 -19.59 0.03 6.20
CA GLY A 58 -18.51 -0.45 5.34
C GLY A 58 -17.22 -0.81 6.08
N LEU A 59 -17.08 -0.41 7.35
CA LEU A 59 -15.87 -0.58 8.15
C LEU A 59 -15.88 -1.86 9.02
N SER A 60 -17.00 -2.58 9.05
CA SER A 60 -17.16 -3.82 9.81
C SER A 60 -16.14 -4.90 9.42
N ALA A 61 -15.78 -4.95 8.13
CA ALA A 61 -14.76 -5.88 7.64
C ALA A 61 -13.33 -5.59 8.15
N PHE A 62 -13.04 -4.32 8.45
CA PHE A 62 -11.77 -3.92 9.05
C PHE A 62 -11.74 -4.15 10.57
N LEU A 63 -12.89 -4.04 11.24
CA LEU A 63 -13.00 -4.13 12.70
C LEU A 63 -12.98 -5.59 13.21
N GLY A 64 -12.96 -6.58 12.33
CA GLY A 64 -12.88 -8.00 12.71
C GLY A 64 -14.10 -8.50 13.49
N THR A 65 -15.23 -7.80 13.40
CA THR A 65 -16.50 -8.18 14.05
C THR A 65 -17.29 -9.21 13.23
N GLU A 66 -16.82 -9.52 12.03
CA GLU A 66 -17.33 -10.62 11.22
C GLU A 66 -16.63 -11.93 11.55
N LYS A 67 -17.46 -12.99 11.63
CA LYS A 67 -17.09 -14.34 12.04
C LYS A 67 -15.99 -14.86 11.12
N ALA A 68 -14.76 -14.93 11.64
CA ALA A 68 -13.58 -15.37 10.92
C ALA A 68 -13.86 -16.65 10.12
N VAL A 69 -13.83 -16.55 8.79
CA VAL A 69 -13.76 -17.71 7.92
C VAL A 69 -12.41 -18.37 8.22
N PRO A 70 -12.37 -19.66 8.59
CA PRO A 70 -11.10 -20.32 8.84
C PRO A 70 -10.31 -20.29 7.53
N VAL A 71 -9.21 -19.52 7.53
CA VAL A 71 -8.22 -19.53 6.45
C VAL A 71 -7.75 -20.97 6.34
N GLN A 72 -8.03 -21.60 5.19
CA GLN A 72 -7.44 -22.88 4.86
C GLN A 72 -5.96 -22.63 4.61
N VAL A 73 -5.16 -22.80 5.65
CA VAL A 73 -3.71 -22.93 5.53
C VAL A 73 -3.50 -24.18 4.68
N ILE A 74 -3.06 -24.00 3.45
CA ILE A 74 -2.79 -25.11 2.54
C ILE A 74 -1.63 -25.90 3.17
N ASP A 75 -1.91 -27.15 3.49
CA ASP A 75 -0.98 -28.05 4.15
C ASP A 75 0.30 -28.26 3.33
N ASP A 76 1.41 -28.37 4.08
CA ASP A 76 2.84 -28.54 3.78
C ASP A 76 3.29 -29.58 2.72
N SER A 77 2.42 -30.00 1.80
CA SER A 77 2.72 -30.96 0.74
C SER A 77 3.53 -30.39 -0.44
N GLY A 78 3.82 -29.09 -0.41
CA GLY A 78 4.65 -28.40 -1.39
C GLY A 78 5.56 -27.39 -0.73
N LYS A 79 6.31 -27.79 0.30
CA LYS A 79 7.39 -26.95 0.86
C LYS A 79 8.36 -26.63 -0.27
N ILE A 80 8.24 -25.43 -0.83
CA ILE A 80 9.29 -24.84 -1.66
C ILE A 80 10.41 -24.58 -0.67
N GLY A 81 11.40 -25.47 -0.62
CA GLY A 81 12.59 -25.29 0.20
C GLY A 81 13.27 -23.99 -0.19
N PHE A 82 13.26 -23.02 0.71
CA PHE A 82 13.95 -21.74 0.49
C PHE A 82 15.43 -21.90 0.77
N CYS A 83 16.28 -21.17 0.06
CA CYS A 83 17.72 -21.21 0.28
C CYS A 83 18.09 -20.92 1.74
N ARG A 84 17.31 -20.11 2.48
CA ARG A 84 17.50 -19.90 3.92
C ARG A 84 17.54 -21.21 4.72
N ASP A 85 16.69 -22.17 4.38
CA ASP A 85 16.52 -23.42 5.12
C ASP A 85 17.47 -24.53 4.62
N CYS A 86 18.35 -24.20 3.66
CA CYS A 86 19.30 -25.13 3.07
C CYS A 86 20.56 -25.30 3.94
N VAL A 87 21.16 -26.50 3.92
CA VAL A 87 22.47 -26.80 4.55
C VAL A 87 23.59 -25.92 3.99
N SER A 88 23.52 -25.58 2.70
CA SER A 88 24.56 -24.82 2.00
C SER A 88 24.44 -23.30 2.16
N TYR A 89 23.52 -22.83 3.00
CA TYR A 89 23.30 -21.42 3.30
C TYR A 89 24.39 -20.87 4.22
N ALA A 90 25.15 -19.88 3.73
CA ALA A 90 26.12 -19.15 4.53
C ALA A 90 25.72 -17.69 4.66
N GLU A 91 25.38 -17.28 5.88
CA GLU A 91 25.13 -15.88 6.22
C GLU A 91 26.47 -15.14 6.40
N HIS A 92 26.71 -14.12 5.59
CA HIS A 92 27.84 -13.21 5.76
C HIS A 92 27.30 -11.78 5.88
N PRO A 93 27.90 -10.90 6.71
CA PRO A 93 27.36 -9.57 7.02
C PRO A 93 27.06 -8.65 5.83
N PHE A 94 27.70 -8.90 4.69
CA PHE A 94 27.55 -8.07 3.48
C PHE A 94 26.81 -8.77 2.34
N ALA A 95 26.76 -10.10 2.31
CA ALA A 95 26.17 -10.84 1.19
C ALA A 95 25.90 -12.28 1.61
N ILE A 96 24.69 -12.75 1.38
CA ILE A 96 24.33 -14.15 1.61
C ILE A 96 24.87 -14.98 0.45
N ARG A 97 25.53 -16.10 0.75
CA ARG A 97 26.15 -16.95 -0.28
C ARG A 97 25.71 -18.40 -0.15
N CYS A 98 25.56 -19.05 -1.30
CA CYS A 98 25.43 -20.50 -1.39
C CYS A 98 26.82 -21.12 -1.47
N MET A 99 27.18 -21.95 -0.51
CA MET A 99 28.48 -22.64 -0.48
C MET A 99 28.62 -23.72 -1.55
N LEU A 100 27.50 -24.27 -2.04
CA LEU A 100 27.48 -25.30 -3.08
C LEU A 100 27.78 -24.73 -4.47
N HIS A 101 27.10 -23.64 -4.85
CA HIS A 101 27.26 -23.01 -6.17
C HIS A 101 28.22 -21.81 -6.18
N ASN A 102 28.76 -21.43 -5.01
CA ASN A 102 29.65 -20.28 -4.80
C ASN A 102 29.11 -18.97 -5.42
N ARG A 103 27.80 -18.73 -5.27
CA ARG A 103 27.10 -17.55 -5.79
C ARG A 103 26.42 -16.79 -4.67
N VAL A 104 26.20 -15.49 -4.89
CA VAL A 104 25.35 -14.67 -4.03
C VAL A 104 23.90 -15.06 -4.30
N ILE A 105 23.11 -15.24 -3.24
CA ILE A 105 21.71 -15.68 -3.28
C ILE A 105 20.86 -14.79 -2.37
N GLU A 106 19.54 -14.82 -2.58
CA GLU A 106 18.56 -14.24 -1.66
C GLU A 106 17.94 -15.34 -0.76
N PRO A 107 17.49 -15.02 0.47
CA PRO A 107 16.92 -16.00 1.39
C PRO A 107 15.73 -16.79 0.83
N MET A 108 14.94 -16.15 -0.03
CA MET A 108 13.71 -16.69 -0.63
C MET A 108 13.92 -17.32 -2.00
N ASP A 109 15.17 -17.42 -2.46
CA ASP A 109 15.47 -18.16 -3.69
C ASP A 109 15.14 -19.64 -3.51
N SER A 110 14.65 -20.26 -4.59
CA SER A 110 14.44 -21.71 -4.68
C SER A 110 15.53 -22.34 -5.55
N CYS A 111 15.96 -23.54 -5.19
CA CYS A 111 17.03 -24.26 -5.88
C CYS A 111 16.66 -25.74 -6.06
N SER A 112 17.08 -26.34 -7.17
CA SER A 112 16.92 -27.78 -7.44
C SER A 112 17.74 -28.66 -6.50
N ASP A 113 18.88 -28.16 -6.04
CA ASP A 113 19.83 -28.88 -5.19
C ASP A 113 19.60 -28.56 -3.70
N TYR A 114 18.35 -28.23 -3.34
CA TYR A 114 17.97 -27.92 -1.97
C TYR A 114 18.09 -29.18 -1.09
N ASP A 115 18.86 -29.05 0.00
CA ASP A 115 18.94 -30.04 1.06
C ASP A 115 18.58 -29.36 2.39
N GLU A 116 17.56 -29.87 3.06
CA GLU A 116 16.99 -29.29 4.27
C GLU A 116 18.01 -29.34 5.41
N ARG A 117 18.24 -28.19 6.05
CA ARG A 117 19.09 -28.12 7.22
C ARG A 117 18.39 -28.86 8.35
N LYS A 118 18.96 -30.01 8.72
CA LYS A 118 18.54 -30.77 9.91
C LYS A 118 18.98 -30.00 11.15
N ASP A 119 18.25 -28.96 11.51
CA ASP A 119 18.39 -28.28 12.78
C ASP A 119 17.91 -29.26 13.87
N GLY A 120 18.82 -30.10 14.37
CA GLY A 120 18.57 -31.07 15.42
C GLY A 120 19.23 -30.67 16.74
N THR A 121 18.38 -30.40 17.73
CA THR A 121 18.63 -30.19 19.19
C THR A 121 18.90 -28.76 19.66
#